data_AF-A0A948G6B6-F1
#
_entry.id   AF-A0A948G6B6-F1
#
_cell.length_a   1.000
_cell.length_b   1.000
_cell.length_c   1.000
_cell.angle_alpha   90.00
_cell.angle_beta   90.00
_cell.angle_gamma   90.00
#
_symmetry.space_group_name_H-M   'P 1'
#
loop_
_entity.id
_entity.type
_entity.pdbx_description
1 polymer ?
#
loop_
_entity_poly.entity_id
_entity_poly.type
_entity_poly.pdbx_seq_one_letter_code
_entity_poly.pdbx_strand_id
1 'polypeptide(L)'
;MRGRDRKPPEEGAAIQAGFLGAVLDQMDPDHMARLARDNPEFITGMLAQMDPGQVVELINERPAYFAGMMRQMPDGLAERLFGERPELALEMLRRLSPEFLSELAGDRPDMSINLIRSLDPAALAGALGENPELLRAIFRSMPRESIRKLLAEQPDMMAELVRHLDPALIVDLLPGT
;
A
#
# COMPACT_ATOMS: atom_id res chain seq x y z
N MET A 1 -5.15 45.64 8.90
CA MET A 1 -5.42 44.33 8.26
C MET A 1 -4.35 43.36 8.75
N ARG A 2 -4.71 42.42 9.64
CA ARG A 2 -3.80 41.38 10.15
C ARG A 2 -3.61 40.34 9.04
N GLY A 3 -2.40 40.21 8.52
CA GLY A 3 -2.02 39.07 7.70
C GLY A 3 -2.29 37.81 8.50
N ARG A 4 -3.13 36.92 7.99
CA ARG A 4 -3.22 35.56 8.53
C ARG A 4 -1.87 34.92 8.21
N ASP A 5 -1.02 34.81 9.22
CA ASP A 5 0.10 33.86 9.22
C ASP A 5 -0.51 32.48 8.98
N ARG A 6 -0.57 32.08 7.70
CA ARG A 6 -0.84 30.69 7.36
C ARG A 6 0.36 29.92 7.86
N LYS A 7 0.15 29.04 8.84
CA LYS A 7 1.18 28.10 9.29
C LYS A 7 1.76 27.39 8.06
N PRO A 8 3.08 27.14 8.04
CA PRO A 8 3.73 26.47 6.92
C PRO A 8 3.07 25.10 6.68
N PRO A 9 2.96 24.65 5.42
CA PRO A 9 2.28 23.39 5.07
C PRO A 9 2.82 22.18 5.83
N GLU A 10 4.12 22.18 6.17
CA GLU A 10 4.78 21.14 6.95
C GLU A 10 4.24 21.01 8.40
N GLU A 11 3.91 22.12 9.05
CA GLU A 11 3.27 22.09 10.38
C GLU A 11 1.85 21.53 10.31
N GLY A 12 1.12 21.81 9.23
CA GLY A 12 -0.23 21.28 9.01
C GLY A 12 -0.20 19.76 8.85
N ALA A 13 0.71 19.25 8.02
CA ALA A 13 0.91 17.83 7.76
C ALA A 13 1.30 17.06 9.03
N ALA A 14 2.22 17.61 9.84
CA ALA A 14 2.63 17.01 11.11
C ALA A 14 1.48 16.92 12.14
N ILE A 15 0.62 17.95 12.21
CA ILE A 15 -0.56 17.94 13.09
C ILE A 15 -1.55 16.86 12.67
N GLN A 16 -1.73 16.65 11.36
CA GLN A 16 -2.66 15.65 10.81
C GLN A 16 -2.17 14.23 11.10
N ALA A 17 -0.89 13.95 10.88
CA ALA A 17 -0.28 12.67 11.23
C ALA A 17 -0.39 12.37 12.73
N GLY A 18 -0.12 13.37 13.58
CA GLY A 18 -0.26 13.24 15.03
C GLY A 18 -1.71 13.01 15.49
N PHE A 19 -2.67 13.71 14.89
CA PHE A 19 -4.10 13.50 15.16
C PHE A 19 -4.53 12.08 14.76
N LEU A 20 -4.16 11.62 13.56
CA LEU A 20 -4.48 10.28 13.10
C LEU A 20 -3.86 9.21 14.00
N GLY A 21 -2.58 9.36 14.37
CA GLY A 21 -1.93 8.48 15.34
C GLY A 21 -2.68 8.37 16.66
N ALA A 22 -3.13 9.50 17.22
CA ALA A 22 -3.92 9.51 18.45
C ALA A 22 -5.31 8.86 18.30
N VAL A 23 -5.96 8.98 17.15
CA VAL A 23 -7.22 8.27 16.87
C VAL A 23 -6.98 6.76 16.79
N LEU A 24 -5.91 6.34 16.10
CA LEU A 24 -5.52 4.93 15.97
C LEU A 24 -5.15 4.29 17.31
N ASP A 25 -4.68 5.07 18.28
CA ASP A 25 -4.44 4.62 19.67
C ASP A 25 -5.72 4.32 20.46
N GLN A 26 -6.85 4.92 20.07
CA GLN A 26 -8.10 4.83 20.81
C GLN A 26 -9.12 3.91 20.15
N MET A 27 -8.91 3.52 18.89
CA MET A 27 -9.83 2.68 18.12
C MET A 27 -9.16 1.39 17.70
N ASP A 28 -9.84 0.25 17.83
CA ASP A 28 -9.38 -0.99 17.24
C ASP A 28 -9.55 -1.00 15.70
N PRO A 29 -8.87 -1.91 14.98
CA PRO A 29 -8.93 -1.98 13.52
C PRO A 29 -10.34 -2.14 12.97
N ASP A 30 -11.21 -2.86 13.67
CA ASP A 30 -12.59 -3.11 13.25
C ASP A 30 -13.41 -1.83 13.26
N HIS A 31 -13.29 -1.04 14.34
CA HIS A 31 -13.96 0.25 14.44
C HIS A 31 -13.47 1.23 13.40
N MET A 32 -12.16 1.27 13.12
CA MET A 32 -11.62 2.11 12.05
C MET A 32 -12.09 1.68 10.67
N ALA A 33 -12.14 0.37 10.39
CA ALA A 33 -12.65 -0.13 9.12
C ALA A 33 -14.14 0.19 8.93
N ARG A 34 -14.94 0.10 10.01
CA ARG A 34 -16.34 0.55 10.00
C ARG A 34 -16.43 2.06 9.72
N LEU A 35 -15.63 2.87 10.40
CA LEU A 35 -15.59 4.32 10.17
C LEU A 35 -15.24 4.65 8.72
N ALA A 36 -14.25 3.97 8.15
CA ALA A 36 -13.80 4.17 6.77
C ALA A 36 -14.85 3.75 5.74
N ARG A 37 -15.55 2.64 5.98
CA ARG A 37 -16.68 2.23 5.15
C ARG A 37 -17.83 3.23 5.21
N ASP A 38 -18.15 3.71 6.40
CA ASP A 38 -19.32 4.55 6.61
C ASP A 38 -19.03 6.02 6.24
N ASN A 39 -17.76 6.42 6.14
CA ASN A 39 -17.30 7.77 5.81
C ASN A 39 -16.09 7.77 4.85
N PRO A 40 -16.21 7.20 3.64
CA PRO A 40 -15.06 7.01 2.76
C PRO A 40 -14.46 8.35 2.29
N GLU A 41 -15.28 9.37 2.03
CA GLU A 41 -14.82 10.70 1.62
C GLU A 41 -14.04 11.43 2.74
N PHE A 42 -14.38 11.17 4.00
CA PHE A 42 -13.63 11.73 5.13
C PHE A 42 -12.24 11.10 5.21
N ILE A 43 -12.14 9.77 5.10
CA ILE A 43 -10.85 9.07 5.13
C ILE A 43 -9.99 9.42 3.91
N THR A 44 -10.56 9.39 2.71
CA THR A 44 -9.83 9.76 1.48
C THR A 44 -9.40 11.22 1.53
N GLY A 45 -10.27 12.13 2.00
CA GLY A 45 -9.96 13.55 2.15
C GLY A 45 -8.89 13.84 3.21
N MET A 46 -8.88 13.10 4.31
CA MET A 46 -7.84 13.20 5.33
C MET A 46 -6.49 12.70 4.79
N LEU A 47 -6.46 11.52 4.17
CA LEU A 47 -5.25 10.96 3.57
C LEU A 47 -4.72 11.85 2.44
N ALA A 48 -5.58 12.45 1.62
CA ALA A 48 -5.19 13.35 0.54
C ALA A 48 -4.45 14.61 1.01
N GLN A 49 -4.60 15.00 2.28
CA GLN A 49 -3.86 16.12 2.87
C GLN A 49 -2.50 15.71 3.45
N MET A 50 -2.23 14.41 3.58
CA MET A 50 -1.00 13.88 4.14
C MET A 50 0.06 13.63 3.06
N ASP A 51 1.31 13.87 3.42
CA ASP A 51 2.44 13.45 2.60
C ASP A 51 2.47 11.91 2.49
N PRO A 52 2.71 11.35 1.28
CA PRO A 52 2.82 9.90 1.10
C PRO A 52 3.77 9.21 2.07
N GLY A 53 4.90 9.83 2.39
CA GLY A 53 5.89 9.30 3.32
C GLY A 53 5.35 9.18 4.74
N GLN A 54 4.56 10.16 5.19
CA GLN A 54 3.91 10.12 6.50
C GLN A 54 2.86 9.02 6.59
N VAL A 55 2.11 8.79 5.51
CA VAL A 55 1.15 7.67 5.45
C VAL A 55 1.89 6.34 5.58
N VAL A 56 3.00 6.18 4.88
CA VAL A 56 3.82 4.95 4.97
C VAL A 56 4.45 4.78 6.35
N GLU A 57 4.95 5.85 6.96
CA GLU A 57 5.48 5.83 8.33
C GLU A 57 4.43 5.34 9.33
N LEU A 58 3.21 5.89 9.28
CA LEU A 58 2.12 5.44 10.14
C LEU A 58 1.77 3.96 9.94
N ILE A 59 1.76 3.48 8.69
CA ILE A 59 1.49 2.07 8.40
C ILE A 59 2.60 1.18 8.98
N ASN A 60 3.86 1.56 8.78
CA ASN A 60 5.02 0.79 9.25
C ASN A 60 5.16 0.77 10.77
N GLU A 61 4.67 1.79 11.47
CA GLU A 61 4.60 1.78 12.93
C GLU A 61 3.62 0.72 13.45
N ARG A 62 2.61 0.33 12.66
CA ARG A 62 1.52 -0.57 13.08
C ARG A 62 1.03 -1.50 11.97
N PRO A 63 1.91 -2.35 11.38
CA PRO A 63 1.58 -3.13 10.19
C PRO A 63 0.35 -4.04 10.41
N ALA A 64 0.29 -4.79 11.51
CA ALA A 64 -0.84 -5.67 11.81
C ALA A 64 -2.17 -4.91 12.04
N TYR A 65 -2.11 -3.70 12.60
CA TYR A 65 -3.30 -2.86 12.79
C TYR A 65 -3.89 -2.48 11.44
N PHE A 66 -3.05 -1.93 10.55
CA PHE A 66 -3.49 -1.49 9.24
C PHE A 66 -3.95 -2.69 8.41
N ALA A 67 -3.24 -3.82 8.44
CA ALA A 67 -3.66 -5.03 7.74
C ALA A 67 -5.05 -5.50 8.22
N GLY A 68 -5.29 -5.53 9.53
CA GLY A 68 -6.61 -5.82 10.10
C GLY A 68 -7.71 -4.84 9.65
N MET A 69 -7.38 -3.56 9.53
CA MET A 69 -8.28 -2.54 8.99
C MET A 69 -8.57 -2.78 7.49
N MET A 70 -7.54 -3.04 6.68
CA MET A 70 -7.68 -3.34 5.24
C MET A 70 -8.55 -4.57 5.01
N ARG A 71 -8.40 -5.62 5.84
CA ARG A 71 -9.19 -6.86 5.77
C ARG A 71 -10.69 -6.60 5.89
N GLN A 72 -11.10 -5.54 6.59
CA GLN A 72 -12.50 -5.18 6.79
C GLN A 72 -13.00 -4.04 5.90
N MET A 73 -12.10 -3.41 5.15
CA MET A 73 -12.51 -2.37 4.22
C MET A 73 -13.33 -2.94 3.06
N PRO A 74 -14.28 -2.16 2.52
CA PRO A 74 -15.01 -2.53 1.31
C PRO A 74 -14.06 -2.66 0.12
N ASP A 75 -14.35 -3.62 -0.75
CA ASP A 75 -13.72 -3.68 -2.07
C ASP A 75 -13.92 -2.35 -2.82
N GLY A 76 -12.89 -1.92 -3.55
CA GLY A 76 -12.90 -0.67 -4.32
C GLY A 76 -12.54 0.61 -3.54
N LEU A 77 -12.66 0.66 -2.20
CA LEU A 77 -12.22 1.85 -1.44
C LEU A 77 -10.70 2.03 -1.53
N ALA A 78 -9.96 0.93 -1.42
CA ALA A 78 -8.53 0.92 -1.65
C ALA A 78 -8.15 1.33 -3.07
N GLU A 79 -8.90 0.85 -4.07
CA GLU A 79 -8.67 1.20 -5.48
C GLU A 79 -8.90 2.70 -5.72
N ARG A 80 -9.93 3.28 -5.10
CA ARG A 80 -10.15 4.73 -5.11
C ARG A 80 -8.97 5.46 -4.48
N LEU A 81 -8.53 5.02 -3.29
CA LEU A 81 -7.40 5.64 -2.58
C LEU A 81 -6.10 5.64 -3.39
N PHE A 82 -5.76 4.51 -4.04
CA PHE A 82 -4.51 4.37 -4.78
C PHE A 82 -4.61 4.92 -6.20
N GLY A 83 -5.76 4.74 -6.86
CA GLY A 83 -6.01 5.25 -8.20
C GLY A 83 -6.03 6.79 -8.25
N GLU A 84 -6.48 7.44 -7.18
CA GLU A 84 -6.45 8.90 -7.08
C GLU A 84 -5.06 9.45 -6.65
N ARG A 85 -4.13 8.58 -6.21
CA ARG A 85 -2.82 8.96 -5.66
C ARG A 85 -1.69 7.99 -6.07
N PRO A 86 -1.26 7.99 -7.34
CA PRO A 86 -0.20 7.10 -7.79
C PRO A 86 1.13 7.29 -7.03
N GLU A 87 1.42 8.50 -6.53
CA GLU A 87 2.60 8.77 -5.72
C GLU A 87 2.55 8.03 -4.37
N LEU A 88 1.37 7.92 -3.76
CA LEU A 88 1.18 7.14 -2.53
C LEU A 88 1.42 5.66 -2.78
N ALA A 89 0.88 5.12 -3.89
CA ALA A 89 1.09 3.73 -4.26
C ALA A 89 2.59 3.42 -4.50
N LEU A 90 3.32 4.32 -5.17
CA LEU A 90 4.77 4.16 -5.37
C LEU A 90 5.56 4.27 -4.07
N GLU A 91 5.23 5.24 -3.22
CA GLU A 91 5.90 5.40 -1.92
C GLU A 91 5.66 4.18 -1.03
N MET A 92 4.44 3.63 -1.06
CA MET A 92 4.08 2.41 -0.38
C MET A 92 4.94 1.23 -0.84
N LEU A 93 5.15 1.04 -2.13
CA LEU A 93 6.03 -0.03 -2.61
C LEU A 93 7.48 0.17 -2.17
N ARG A 94 7.99 1.40 -2.21
CA ARG A 94 9.38 1.67 -1.83
C ARG A 94 9.64 1.42 -0.35
N ARG A 95 8.69 1.76 0.51
CA ARG A 95 8.96 1.92 1.94
C ARG A 95 8.10 1.08 2.87
N LEU A 96 7.02 0.45 2.41
CA LEU A 96 6.23 -0.41 3.30
C LEU A 96 7.03 -1.60 3.78
N SER A 97 6.72 -1.99 5.01
CA SER A 97 7.28 -3.16 5.64
C SER A 97 6.81 -4.44 4.92
N PRO A 98 7.69 -5.45 4.73
CA PRO A 98 7.31 -6.74 4.18
C PRO A 98 6.17 -7.42 4.95
N GLU A 99 6.05 -7.16 6.26
CA GLU A 99 5.01 -7.72 7.12
C GLU A 99 3.61 -7.24 6.73
N PHE A 100 3.38 -5.92 6.62
CA PHE A 100 2.08 -5.38 6.24
C PHE A 100 1.62 -5.91 4.88
N LEU A 101 2.52 -5.96 3.91
CA LEU A 101 2.19 -6.44 2.56
C LEU A 101 2.03 -7.94 2.48
N SER A 102 2.74 -8.72 3.29
CA SER A 102 2.51 -10.16 3.42
C SER A 102 1.09 -10.43 3.92
N GLU A 103 0.67 -9.74 4.98
CA GLU A 103 -0.68 -9.86 5.51
C GLU A 103 -1.73 -9.42 4.47
N LEU A 104 -1.51 -8.27 3.81
CA LEU A 104 -2.42 -7.78 2.79
C LEU A 104 -2.52 -8.72 1.58
N ALA A 105 -1.40 -9.26 1.09
CA ALA A 105 -1.36 -10.16 -0.06
C ALA A 105 -1.99 -11.52 0.24
N GLY A 106 -1.88 -12.00 1.48
CA GLY A 106 -2.55 -13.21 1.94
C GLY A 106 -4.06 -13.03 2.10
N ASP A 107 -4.48 -11.92 2.71
CA ASP A 107 -5.89 -11.68 3.04
C ASP A 107 -6.71 -11.10 1.88
N ARG A 108 -6.08 -10.27 1.04
CA ARG A 108 -6.72 -9.56 -0.08
C ARG A 108 -5.88 -9.63 -1.36
N PRO A 109 -5.68 -10.83 -1.91
CA PRO A 109 -4.81 -11.02 -3.07
C PRO A 109 -5.26 -10.24 -4.31
N ASP A 110 -6.57 -10.12 -4.56
CA ASP A 110 -7.09 -9.33 -5.68
C ASP A 110 -6.75 -7.83 -5.54
N MET A 111 -6.76 -7.34 -4.31
CA MET A 111 -6.40 -5.94 -4.03
C MET A 111 -4.90 -5.71 -4.29
N SER A 112 -4.03 -6.63 -3.87
CA SER A 112 -2.60 -6.58 -4.19
C SER A 112 -2.35 -6.64 -5.70
N ILE A 113 -3.07 -7.50 -6.42
CA ILE A 113 -3.03 -7.56 -7.89
C ILE A 113 -3.44 -6.21 -8.50
N ASN A 114 -4.54 -5.63 -8.03
CA ASN A 114 -5.03 -4.35 -8.57
C ASN A 114 -4.09 -3.18 -8.30
N LEU A 115 -3.47 -3.15 -7.12
CA LEU A 115 -2.41 -2.18 -6.81
C LEU A 115 -1.23 -2.32 -7.78
N ILE A 116 -0.72 -3.54 -7.97
CA ILE A 116 0.36 -3.83 -8.91
C ILE A 116 -0.02 -3.40 -10.33
N ARG A 117 -1.26 -3.67 -10.77
CA ARG A 117 -1.77 -3.28 -12.10
C ARG A 117 -1.94 -1.78 -12.30
N SER A 118 -2.17 -1.03 -11.22
CA SER A 118 -2.37 0.42 -11.30
C SER A 118 -1.08 1.21 -11.53
N LEU A 119 0.06 0.52 -11.50
CA LEU A 119 1.38 1.16 -11.51
C LEU A 119 2.08 0.98 -12.86
N ASP A 120 2.87 1.99 -13.23
CA ASP A 120 3.78 1.91 -14.37
C ASP A 120 4.83 0.81 -14.12
N PRO A 121 5.07 -0.12 -15.09
CA PRO A 121 6.00 -1.22 -14.90
C PRO A 121 7.43 -0.80 -14.56
N ALA A 122 7.93 0.31 -15.12
CA ALA A 122 9.27 0.79 -14.82
C ALA A 122 9.34 1.41 -13.42
N ALA A 123 8.30 2.12 -13.01
CA ALA A 123 8.19 2.66 -11.65
C ALA A 123 8.09 1.54 -10.60
N LEU A 124 7.31 0.49 -10.88
CA LEU A 124 7.22 -0.72 -10.06
C LEU A 124 8.59 -1.39 -9.95
N ALA A 125 9.28 -1.60 -11.07
CA ALA A 125 10.61 -2.21 -11.07
C ALA A 125 11.64 -1.40 -10.26
N GLY A 126 11.64 -0.08 -10.40
CA GLY A 126 12.48 0.81 -9.60
C GLY A 126 12.18 0.71 -8.11
N ALA A 127 10.90 0.74 -7.73
CA ALA A 127 10.49 0.61 -6.33
C ALA A 127 10.88 -0.76 -5.73
N LEU A 128 10.78 -1.83 -6.50
CA LEU A 128 11.22 -3.17 -6.08
C LEU A 128 12.74 -3.30 -6.00
N GLY A 129 13.49 -2.58 -6.84
CA GLY A 129 14.94 -2.49 -6.70
C GLY A 129 15.36 -1.83 -5.38
N GLU A 130 14.58 -0.85 -4.92
CA GLU A 130 14.78 -0.18 -3.62
C GLU A 130 14.30 -1.04 -2.43
N ASN A 131 13.33 -1.94 -2.65
CA ASN A 131 12.78 -2.83 -1.64
C ASN A 131 12.57 -4.27 -2.17
N PRO A 132 13.65 -5.06 -2.35
CA PRO A 132 13.56 -6.39 -2.95
C PRO A 132 12.85 -7.43 -2.06
N GLU A 133 12.85 -7.21 -0.73
CA GLU A 133 12.13 -8.06 0.22
C GLU A 133 10.60 -7.91 0.08
N LEU A 134 10.14 -6.78 -0.45
CA LEU A 134 8.74 -6.55 -0.74
C LEU A 134 8.16 -7.62 -1.66
N LEU A 135 8.86 -7.89 -2.76
CA LEU A 135 8.38 -8.85 -3.74
C LEU A 135 8.39 -10.27 -3.16
N ARG A 136 9.43 -10.61 -2.39
CA ARG A 136 9.53 -11.89 -1.66
C ARG A 136 8.31 -12.08 -0.77
N ALA A 137 7.97 -11.08 0.02
CA ALA A 137 6.84 -11.08 0.93
C ALA A 137 5.50 -11.26 0.21
N ILE A 138 5.25 -10.45 -0.83
CA ILE A 138 4.00 -10.49 -1.61
C ILE A 138 3.81 -11.87 -2.22
N PHE A 139 4.82 -12.40 -2.93
CA PHE A 139 4.67 -13.68 -3.63
C PHE A 139 4.65 -14.89 -2.69
N ARG A 140 5.33 -14.86 -1.54
CA ARG A 140 5.22 -15.93 -0.54
C ARG A 140 3.84 -15.99 0.09
N SER A 141 3.19 -14.85 0.25
CA SER A 141 1.91 -14.74 0.97
C SER A 141 0.71 -14.83 0.04
N MET A 142 0.88 -14.48 -1.24
CA MET A 142 -0.19 -14.53 -2.23
C MET A 142 -0.54 -15.97 -2.62
N PRO A 143 -1.85 -16.31 -2.77
CA PRO A 143 -2.25 -17.61 -3.28
C PRO A 143 -1.67 -17.91 -4.66
N ARG A 144 -1.27 -19.17 -4.89
CA ARG A 144 -0.67 -19.60 -6.16
C ARG A 144 -1.53 -19.26 -7.38
N GLU A 145 -2.84 -19.33 -7.25
CA GLU A 145 -3.76 -19.00 -8.36
C GLU A 145 -3.74 -17.51 -8.71
N SER A 146 -3.65 -16.65 -7.70
CA SER A 146 -3.53 -15.20 -7.88
C SER A 146 -2.21 -14.84 -8.57
N ILE A 147 -1.12 -15.52 -8.21
CA ILE A 147 0.17 -15.39 -8.92
C ILE A 147 0.02 -15.81 -10.40
N ARG A 148 -0.62 -16.96 -10.67
CA ARG A 148 -0.83 -17.43 -12.05
C ARG A 148 -1.69 -16.48 -12.87
N LYS A 149 -2.74 -15.92 -12.27
CA LYS A 149 -3.58 -14.90 -12.89
C LYS A 149 -2.76 -13.65 -13.24
N LEU A 150 -1.94 -13.15 -12.31
CA LEU A 150 -1.05 -12.03 -12.56
C LEU A 150 -0.07 -12.31 -13.71
N LEU A 151 0.55 -13.51 -13.73
CA LEU A 151 1.45 -13.95 -14.79
C LEU A 151 0.76 -14.02 -16.16
N ALA A 152 -0.48 -14.51 -16.21
CA ALA A 152 -1.22 -14.68 -17.46
C ALA A 152 -1.76 -13.35 -18.02
N GLU A 153 -2.20 -12.45 -17.15
CA GLU A 153 -2.82 -11.17 -17.53
C GLU A 153 -1.81 -10.05 -17.79
N GLN A 154 -0.57 -10.16 -17.31
CA GLN A 154 0.43 -9.09 -17.37
C GLN A 154 1.83 -9.59 -17.81
N PRO A 155 1.96 -10.24 -18.98
CA PRO A 155 3.23 -10.81 -19.42
C PRO A 155 4.35 -9.76 -19.59
N ASP A 156 4.02 -8.55 -20.06
CA ASP A 156 5.01 -7.47 -20.27
C ASP A 156 5.54 -6.91 -18.95
N MET A 157 4.66 -6.71 -17.97
CA MET A 157 5.06 -6.31 -16.62
C MET A 157 5.96 -7.37 -15.99
N MET A 158 5.62 -8.65 -16.16
CA MET A 158 6.45 -9.74 -15.63
C MET A 158 7.79 -9.86 -16.34
N ALA A 159 7.83 -9.63 -17.65
CA ALA A 159 9.08 -9.56 -18.39
C ALA A 159 9.97 -8.42 -17.87
N GLU A 160 9.38 -7.26 -17.56
CA GLU A 160 10.11 -6.13 -16.98
C GLU A 160 10.58 -6.44 -15.55
N LEU A 161 9.69 -6.97 -14.69
CA LEU A 161 10.05 -7.41 -13.35
C LEU A 161 11.21 -8.39 -13.36
N VAL A 162 11.15 -9.44 -14.19
CA VAL A 162 12.22 -10.44 -14.32
C VAL A 162 13.57 -9.82 -14.70
N ARG A 163 13.60 -8.68 -15.42
CA ARG A 163 14.86 -7.97 -15.73
C ARG A 163 15.48 -7.28 -14.53
N HIS A 164 14.66 -6.89 -13.55
CA HIS A 164 15.08 -6.13 -12.36
C HIS A 164 15.09 -6.98 -11.09
N LEU A 165 14.65 -8.24 -11.17
CA LEU A 165 14.64 -9.16 -10.04
C LEU A 165 15.91 -9.97 -9.94
N ASP A 166 16.30 -10.21 -8.68
CA ASP A 166 17.34 -11.18 -8.33
C ASP A 166 16.97 -12.55 -8.94
N PRO A 167 17.89 -13.23 -9.67
CA PRO A 167 17.66 -14.58 -10.16
C PRO A 167 17.17 -15.58 -9.10
N ALA A 168 17.58 -15.42 -7.83
CA ALA A 168 17.09 -16.25 -6.74
C ALA A 168 15.58 -16.08 -6.48
N LEU A 169 15.07 -14.86 -6.70
CA LEU A 169 13.65 -14.56 -6.62
C LEU A 169 12.86 -15.24 -7.72
N ILE A 170 13.37 -15.20 -8.95
CA ILE A 170 12.71 -15.84 -10.11
C ILE A 170 12.50 -17.34 -9.86
N VAL A 171 13.48 -18.01 -9.25
CA VAL A 171 13.38 -19.44 -8.91
C VAL A 171 12.23 -19.72 -7.93
N ASP A 172 12.04 -18.88 -6.91
CA ASP A 172 10.92 -19.00 -5.96
C ASP A 172 9.54 -18.75 -6.61
N LEU A 173 9.50 -18.01 -7.72
CA LEU A 173 8.29 -17.69 -8.48
C LEU A 173 7.89 -18.78 -9.48
N LEU A 174 8.84 -19.63 -9.87
CA LEU A 174 8.56 -20.73 -10.79
C LEU A 174 7.68 -21.77 -10.08
N PRO A 175 6.64 -22.29 -10.75
CA PRO A 175 5.87 -23.39 -10.18
C PRO A 175 6.85 -24.53 -9.86
N GLY A 176 6.84 -24.99 -8.61
CA GLY A 176 7.73 -26.05 -8.15
C GLY A 176 7.70 -27.21 -9.14
N THR A 177 8.83 -27.44 -9.80
CA THR A 177 9.11 -28.67 -10.56
C THR A 177 9.42 -29.80 -9.61
#